data_AF-B4M9T8-F1
#
_entry.id   AF-B4M9T8-F1
#
_cell.length_a   1.000
_cell.length_b   1.000
_cell.length_c   1.000
_cell.angle_alpha   90.00
_cell.angle_beta   90.00
_cell.angle_gamma   90.00
#
_symmetry.space_group_name_H-M   'P 1'
#
loop_
_entity.id
_entity.type
_entity.pdbx_description
1 polymer ?
#
loop_
_entity_poly.entity_id
_entity_poly.type
_entity_poly.pdbx_seq_one_letter_code
_entity_poly.pdbx_strand_id
1 'polypeptide(L)'
;MSLDKIPEVDMLTVVRSARIHRRTVLGFVPPIGLRIVDYGDVDRIDRFYLECQDYRDYYRDPYDKIHKPLRFRQHLGKCGIKLDNSVQELRQPISWVPKRLPPLTPINYKSNMNLGFNMEEVLRAQHAKKSCIAYKR
;
A
#
# COMPACT_ATOMS: atom_id res chain seq x y z
N MET A 1 -41.15 10.12 18.27
CA MET A 1 -39.67 10.08 18.19
C MET A 1 -39.25 11.00 17.06
N SER A 2 -39.17 12.30 17.33
CA SER A 2 -38.55 13.24 16.40
C SER A 2 -37.07 12.86 16.32
N LEU A 3 -36.63 12.36 15.17
CA LEU A 3 -35.21 12.21 14.88
C LEU A 3 -34.60 13.60 15.00
N ASP A 4 -33.86 13.84 16.09
CA ASP A 4 -33.07 15.05 16.24
C ASP A 4 -32.20 15.17 14.99
N LYS A 5 -32.53 16.15 14.14
CA LYS A 5 -31.79 16.41 12.92
C LYS A 5 -30.38 16.78 13.34
N ILE A 6 -29.46 15.83 13.17
CA ILE A 6 -28.03 16.09 13.26
C ILE A 6 -27.78 17.28 12.32
N PRO A 7 -27.22 18.40 12.82
CA PRO A 7 -27.01 19.56 11.99
C PRO A 7 -26.08 19.17 10.84
N GLU A 8 -26.59 19.31 9.61
CA GLU A 8 -25.79 19.10 8.43
C GLU A 8 -24.65 20.13 8.44
N VAL A 9 -23.42 19.64 8.42
CA VAL A 9 -22.24 20.50 8.42
C VAL A 9 -22.14 21.19 7.06
N ASP A 10 -22.03 22.51 7.06
CA ASP A 10 -21.76 23.27 5.84
C ASP A 10 -20.34 22.98 5.33
N MET A 11 -20.25 22.04 4.39
CA MET A 11 -19.00 21.59 3.79
C MET A 11 -18.25 22.72 3.09
N LEU A 12 -18.92 23.77 2.62
CA LEU A 12 -18.25 24.91 1.97
C LEU A 12 -17.44 25.72 2.97
N THR A 13 -18.00 25.94 4.16
CA THR A 13 -17.31 26.63 5.26
C THR A 13 -16.12 25.80 5.74
N VAL A 14 -16.27 24.47 5.85
CA VAL A 14 -15.17 23.56 6.19
C VAL A 14 -14.04 23.60 5.15
N VAL A 15 -14.37 23.61 3.85
CA VAL A 15 -13.34 23.69 2.82
C VAL A 15 -12.60 25.03 2.87
N ARG A 16 -13.32 26.15 3.08
CA ARG A 16 -12.70 27.48 3.22
C ARG A 16 -11.72 27.52 4.39
N SER A 17 -12.11 27.02 5.56
CA SER A 17 -11.22 26.98 6.73
C SER A 17 -10.03 26.07 6.49
N ALA A 18 -10.26 24.87 5.92
CA ALA A 18 -9.19 23.92 5.61
C ALA A 18 -8.15 24.49 4.64
N ARG A 19 -8.56 25.28 3.63
CA ARG A 19 -7.62 25.94 2.71
C ARG A 19 -6.69 26.92 3.41
N ILE A 20 -7.17 27.66 4.40
CA ILE A 20 -6.34 28.59 5.18
C ILE A 20 -5.28 27.79 5.96
N HIS A 21 -5.69 26.74 6.66
CA HIS A 21 -4.78 25.88 7.42
C HIS A 21 -3.78 25.11 6.56
N ARG A 22 -4.13 24.74 5.33
CA ARG A 22 -3.18 24.06 4.42
C ARG A 22 -2.07 24.98 3.95
N ARG A 23 -2.37 26.27 3.73
CA ARG A 23 -1.35 27.26 3.31
C ARG A 23 -0.27 27.45 4.37
N THR A 24 -0.59 27.30 5.64
CA THR A 24 0.41 27.40 6.72
C THR A 24 1.37 26.20 6.76
N VAL A 25 0.99 25.06 6.18
CA VAL A 25 1.81 23.83 6.15
C VAL A 25 2.89 23.88 5.06
N LEU A 26 2.72 24.72 4.02
CA LEU A 26 3.66 24.88 2.90
C LEU A 26 5.00 25.54 3.29
N GLY A 27 5.20 25.86 4.57
CA GLY A 27 6.42 26.45 5.10
C GLY A 27 7.44 25.45 5.62
N PHE A 28 7.34 24.15 5.28
CA PHE A 28 8.26 23.12 5.79
C PHE A 28 9.72 23.46 5.47
N VAL A 29 10.00 23.91 4.25
CA VAL A 29 11.30 24.46 3.88
C VAL A 29 11.23 25.97 3.95
N PRO A 30 11.94 26.63 4.89
CA PRO A 30 11.93 28.07 4.96
C PRO A 30 12.69 28.65 3.75
N PRO A 31 12.23 29.78 3.16
CA PRO A 31 12.81 30.39 1.97
C PRO A 31 14.09 31.18 2.30
N ILE A 32 15.06 30.54 2.94
CA ILE A 32 16.32 31.12 3.43
C ILE A 32 17.43 31.06 2.35
N GLY A 33 17.17 30.39 1.21
CA GLY A 33 18.14 30.29 0.11
C GLY A 33 19.26 29.28 0.38
N LEU A 34 18.94 28.15 1.02
CA LEU A 34 19.87 27.06 1.24
C LEU A 34 20.32 26.46 -0.10
N ARG A 35 21.63 26.49 -0.37
CA ARG A 35 22.24 25.96 -1.61
C ARG A 35 21.99 24.47 -1.85
N ILE A 36 21.61 23.72 -0.81
CA ILE A 36 21.39 22.28 -0.85
C ILE A 36 19.97 21.95 -1.32
N VAL A 37 19.04 22.92 -1.27
CA VAL A 37 17.61 22.69 -1.52
C VAL A 37 17.21 23.28 -2.86
N ASP A 38 16.58 22.47 -3.71
CA ASP A 38 15.88 22.96 -4.89
C ASP A 38 14.49 23.48 -4.51
N TYR A 39 14.39 24.79 -4.32
CA TYR A 39 13.13 25.46 -3.99
C TYR A 39 12.08 25.35 -5.10
N GLY A 40 12.49 25.19 -6.36
CA GLY A 40 11.57 25.01 -7.48
C GLY A 40 10.89 23.65 -7.41
N ASP A 41 11.63 22.60 -7.07
CA ASP A 41 11.05 21.27 -6.92
C ASP A 41 10.16 21.15 -5.67
N VAL A 42 10.55 21.81 -4.57
CA VAL A 42 9.71 21.89 -3.37
C VAL A 42 8.37 22.58 -3.67
N ASP A 43 8.38 23.75 -4.32
CA ASP A 43 7.14 24.45 -4.72
C ASP A 43 6.27 23.60 -5.67
N ARG A 44 6.91 22.83 -6.56
CA ARG A 44 6.20 21.91 -7.47
C ARG A 44 5.48 20.81 -6.70
N ILE A 45 6.13 20.20 -5.72
CA ILE A 45 5.56 19.14 -4.87
C ILE A 45 4.43 19.71 -4.01
N ASP A 46 4.67 20.85 -3.37
CA ASP A 46 3.70 21.54 -2.52
C ASP A 46 2.44 21.93 -3.30
N ARG A 47 2.61 22.50 -4.51
CA ARG A 47 1.49 22.80 -5.41
C ARG A 47 0.72 21.55 -5.79
N PHE A 48 1.40 20.43 -6.06
CA PHE A 48 0.73 19.16 -6.33
C PHE A 48 -0.09 18.65 -5.13
N TYR A 49 0.43 18.75 -3.90
CA TYR A 49 -0.31 18.39 -2.70
C TYR A 49 -1.56 19.25 -2.49
N LEU A 50 -1.47 20.57 -2.71
CA LEU A 50 -2.62 21.47 -2.62
C LEU A 50 -3.70 21.11 -3.64
N GLU A 51 -3.32 20.87 -4.90
CA GLU A 51 -4.25 20.46 -5.94
C GLU A 51 -4.94 19.12 -5.58
N CYS A 52 -4.22 18.15 -4.99
CA CYS A 52 -4.81 16.91 -4.50
C CYS A 52 -5.88 17.17 -3.43
N GLN A 53 -5.62 18.09 -2.50
CA GLN A 53 -6.59 18.44 -1.45
C GLN A 53 -7.82 19.17 -2.04
N ASP A 54 -7.62 20.08 -2.99
CA ASP A 54 -8.73 20.73 -3.70
C ASP A 54 -9.58 19.74 -4.49
N TYR A 55 -8.96 18.71 -5.08
CA TYR A 55 -9.68 17.66 -5.77
C TYR A 55 -10.51 16.77 -4.82
N ARG A 56 -10.03 16.52 -3.61
CA ARG A 56 -10.80 15.82 -2.58
C ARG A 56 -11.97 16.65 -2.09
N ASP A 57 -11.76 17.96 -1.93
CA ASP A 57 -12.80 18.88 -1.49
C ASP A 57 -13.90 19.08 -2.55
N TYR A 58 -13.55 18.99 -3.84
CA TYR A 58 -14.52 18.95 -4.93
C TYR A 58 -15.60 17.88 -4.73
N TYR A 59 -15.22 16.64 -4.40
CA TYR A 59 -16.18 15.55 -4.16
C TYR A 59 -16.95 15.67 -2.85
N ARG A 60 -16.52 16.54 -1.95
CA ARG A 60 -17.18 16.80 -0.67
C ARG A 60 -18.25 17.88 -0.79
N ASP A 61 -18.29 18.61 -1.90
CA ASP A 61 -19.25 19.66 -2.15
C ASP A 61 -20.54 19.09 -2.76
N PRO A 62 -21.66 19.08 -2.03
CA PRO A 62 -22.94 18.63 -2.57
C PRO A 62 -23.54 19.63 -3.56
N TYR A 63 -23.06 20.88 -3.61
CA TYR A 63 -23.65 21.96 -4.41
C TYR A 63 -22.84 22.33 -5.66
N ASP A 64 -21.77 21.59 -5.97
CA ASP A 64 -20.91 21.80 -7.15
C ASP A 64 -20.39 23.25 -7.32
N LYS A 65 -20.16 23.94 -6.20
CA LYS A 65 -19.60 25.31 -6.15
C LYS A 65 -18.08 25.31 -6.20
N ILE A 66 -17.43 24.22 -5.79
CA ILE A 66 -15.97 24.06 -5.87
C ILE A 66 -15.60 23.61 -7.28
N HIS A 67 -14.62 24.26 -7.90
CA HIS A 67 -14.12 23.82 -9.20
C HIS A 67 -13.09 22.71 -9.07
N LYS A 68 -13.24 21.69 -9.92
CA LYS A 68 -12.24 20.64 -10.09
C LYS A 68 -10.91 21.19 -10.64
N PRO A 69 -9.76 20.92 -10.00
CA PRO A 69 -8.46 21.40 -10.45
C PRO A 69 -8.10 20.87 -11.85
N LEU A 70 -7.45 21.70 -12.66
CA LEU A 70 -7.14 21.42 -14.08
C LEU A 70 -6.39 20.10 -14.27
N ARG A 71 -5.39 19.83 -13.41
CA ARG A 71 -4.57 18.62 -13.45
C ARG A 71 -5.39 17.32 -13.38
N PHE A 72 -6.53 17.33 -12.67
CA PHE A 72 -7.39 16.15 -12.52
C PHE A 72 -8.54 16.11 -13.53
N ARG A 73 -8.71 17.11 -14.40
CA ARG A 73 -9.79 17.13 -15.41
C ARG A 73 -9.58 16.11 -16.52
N GLN A 74 -8.32 15.82 -16.89
CA GLN A 74 -8.01 14.95 -18.02
C GLN A 74 -8.19 13.45 -17.69
N HIS A 75 -8.06 13.07 -16.42
CA HIS A 75 -8.26 11.68 -15.97
C HIS A 75 -9.70 11.47 -15.46
N LEU A 76 -10.69 11.71 -16.32
CA LEU A 76 -12.10 11.38 -16.08
C LEU A 76 -12.45 9.93 -16.46
N GLY A 77 -11.49 9.16 -16.98
CA GLY A 77 -11.66 7.72 -17.11
C GLY A 77 -11.82 7.09 -15.74
N LYS A 78 -12.69 6.08 -15.61
CA LYS A 78 -12.74 5.21 -14.43
C LYS A 78 -11.29 4.80 -14.12
N CYS A 79 -10.70 5.29 -13.02
CA CYS A 79 -9.45 4.74 -12.49
C CYS A 79 -9.61 3.23 -12.55
N GLY A 80 -8.74 2.57 -13.33
CA GLY A 80 -9.03 1.26 -13.89
C GLY A 80 -9.73 0.33 -12.92
N ILE A 81 -11.00 0.04 -13.20
CA ILE A 81 -11.41 -1.35 -13.07
C ILE A 81 -10.56 -2.05 -14.13
N LYS A 82 -9.32 -2.43 -13.77
CA LYS A 82 -8.84 -3.71 -14.28
C LYS A 82 -10.00 -4.63 -13.94
N LEU A 83 -10.64 -5.22 -14.95
CA LEU A 83 -11.58 -6.31 -14.70
C LEU A 83 -10.80 -7.26 -13.81
N ASP A 84 -11.13 -7.24 -12.53
CA ASP A 84 -10.39 -8.00 -11.56
C ASP A 84 -10.79 -9.43 -11.86
N ASN A 85 -9.94 -10.11 -12.64
CA ASN A 85 -10.16 -11.50 -13.00
C ASN A 85 -10.28 -12.33 -11.72
N SER A 86 -9.83 -11.83 -10.55
CA SER A 86 -10.08 -12.45 -9.26
C SER A 86 -11.57 -12.71 -9.02
N VAL A 87 -12.48 -11.80 -9.41
CA VAL A 87 -13.93 -12.01 -9.23
C VAL A 87 -14.43 -13.09 -10.17
N GLN A 88 -13.87 -13.20 -11.37
CA GLN A 88 -14.22 -14.24 -12.33
C GLN A 88 -13.62 -15.60 -11.93
N GLU A 89 -12.42 -15.62 -11.38
CA GLU A 89 -11.71 -16.78 -10.81
C GLU A 89 -12.41 -17.30 -9.55
N LEU A 90 -12.84 -16.42 -8.64
CA LEU A 90 -13.62 -16.75 -7.44
C LEU A 90 -15.05 -17.22 -7.76
N ARG A 91 -15.56 -16.90 -8.95
CA ARG A 91 -16.83 -17.40 -9.49
C ARG A 91 -16.67 -18.73 -10.24
N GLN A 92 -15.45 -19.17 -10.53
CA GLN A 92 -15.27 -20.50 -11.10
C GLN A 92 -15.66 -21.55 -10.04
N PRO A 93 -16.32 -22.64 -10.45
CA PRO A 93 -16.61 -23.73 -9.54
C PRO A 93 -15.29 -24.22 -8.92
N ILE A 94 -15.30 -24.48 -7.60
CA ILE A 94 -14.14 -24.99 -6.87
C ILE A 94 -13.74 -26.33 -7.50
N SER A 95 -12.81 -26.30 -8.46
CA SER A 95 -12.19 -27.52 -8.95
C SER A 95 -11.27 -27.99 -7.84
N TRP A 96 -11.73 -28.97 -7.06
CA TRP A 96 -10.87 -29.72 -6.16
C TRP A 96 -9.84 -30.46 -7.00
N VAL A 97 -8.75 -29.79 -7.36
CA VAL A 97 -7.58 -30.46 -7.92
C VAL A 97 -7.00 -31.27 -6.76
N PRO A 98 -6.97 -32.62 -6.82
CA PRO A 98 -6.33 -33.41 -5.79
C PRO A 98 -4.87 -32.99 -5.73
N LYS A 99 -4.48 -32.35 -4.61
CA LYS A 99 -3.11 -31.90 -4.40
C LYS A 99 -2.20 -33.11 -4.51
N ARG A 100 -1.26 -33.11 -5.46
CA ARG A 100 -0.28 -34.18 -5.61
C ARG A 100 0.51 -34.28 -4.31
N LEU A 101 0.28 -35.35 -3.55
CA LEU A 101 1.05 -35.61 -2.35
C LEU A 101 2.52 -35.80 -2.74
N PRO A 102 3.47 -35.22 -1.99
CA PRO A 102 4.89 -35.48 -2.23
C PRO A 102 5.17 -36.98 -2.06
N PRO A 103 6.13 -37.54 -2.82
CA PRO A 103 6.51 -38.93 -2.64
C PRO A 103 7.06 -39.12 -1.21
N LEU A 104 6.32 -39.87 -0.38
CA LEU A 104 6.74 -40.24 0.97
C LEU A 104 7.74 -41.39 0.85
N THR A 105 9.02 -41.11 1.03
CA THR A 105 10.02 -42.18 1.23
C THR A 105 9.96 -42.62 2.68
N PRO A 106 9.69 -43.91 2.98
CA PRO A 106 9.69 -44.39 4.36
C PRO A 106 11.11 -44.26 4.94
N ILE A 107 11.21 -43.55 6.06
CA ILE A 107 12.46 -43.46 6.83
C ILE A 107 12.50 -44.69 7.74
N ASN A 108 13.45 -45.60 7.48
CA ASN A 108 13.72 -46.70 8.39
C ASN A 108 14.49 -46.18 9.60
N TYR A 109 13.77 -45.89 10.69
CA TYR A 109 14.38 -45.55 11.97
C TYR A 109 15.10 -46.78 12.52
N LYS A 110 16.43 -46.71 12.64
CA LYS A 110 17.18 -47.70 13.41
C LYS A 110 17.08 -47.33 14.89
N SER A 111 16.67 -48.27 15.74
CA SER A 111 16.56 -48.12 17.20
C SER A 111 17.93 -48.13 17.90
N ASN A 112 18.91 -47.47 17.32
CA ASN A 112 20.22 -47.35 17.92
C ASN A 112 20.25 -45.98 18.59
N MET A 113 19.99 -45.94 19.89
CA MET A 113 20.35 -44.78 20.69
C MET A 113 21.87 -44.64 20.61
N ASN A 114 22.35 -43.60 19.94
CA ASN A 114 23.76 -43.24 19.90
C ASN A 114 24.19 -42.64 21.26
N LEU A 115 24.07 -43.43 22.32
CA LEU A 115 24.61 -43.11 23.64
C LEU A 115 26.13 -43.29 23.58
N GLY A 116 26.87 -42.18 23.55
CA GLY A 116 28.33 -42.16 23.53
C GLY A 116 28.98 -41.45 22.34
N PHE A 117 28.20 -40.93 21.39
CA PHE A 117 28.75 -40.09 20.32
C PHE A 117 28.89 -38.64 20.79
N ASN A 118 30.05 -38.03 20.49
CA ASN A 118 30.28 -36.62 20.80
C ASN A 118 29.38 -35.76 19.88
N MET A 119 28.43 -35.04 20.46
CA MET A 119 27.43 -34.22 19.75
C MET A 119 28.06 -33.18 18.80
N GLU A 120 29.32 -32.81 19.01
CA GLU A 120 30.06 -31.90 18.13
C GLU A 120 30.23 -32.44 16.70
N GLU A 121 30.38 -33.75 16.48
CA GLU A 121 30.53 -34.30 15.12
C GLU A 121 29.21 -34.31 14.35
N VAL A 122 28.09 -34.51 15.03
CA VAL A 122 26.75 -34.53 14.42
C VAL A 122 26.29 -33.11 14.07
N LEU A 123 26.60 -32.13 14.91
CA LEU A 123 26.25 -30.72 14.68
C LEU A 123 27.17 -29.99 13.68
N ARG A 124 28.34 -30.57 13.32
CA ARG A 124 29.22 -30.01 12.29
C ARG A 124 28.65 -30.12 10.87
N ALA A 125 27.56 -30.85 10.66
CA ALA A 125 26.97 -31.06 9.35
C ALA A 125 25.79 -30.11 9.04
N GLN A 126 25.91 -28.80 9.30
CA GLN A 126 24.95 -27.81 8.76
C GLN A 126 25.63 -26.56 8.20
N HIS A 127 26.60 -26.75 7.30
CA HIS A 127 26.78 -25.84 6.17
C HIS A 127 27.55 -26.53 5.04
N ALA A 128 26.91 -27.45 4.33
CA ALA A 128 27.45 -27.88 3.05
C ALA A 128 27.34 -26.70 2.07
N LYS A 129 28.44 -26.16 1.54
CA LYS A 129 28.41 -25.06 0.54
C LYS A 129 27.47 -25.35 -0.66
N LYS A 130 27.20 -26.64 -0.94
CA LYS A 130 26.30 -27.11 -1.99
C LYS A 130 24.80 -27.04 -1.65
N SER A 131 24.41 -26.86 -0.38
CA SER A 131 23.00 -26.73 0.03
C SER A 131 22.47 -25.30 -0.04
N CYS A 132 23.32 -24.32 -0.37
CA CYS A 132 22.89 -22.95 -0.60
C CYS A 132 22.20 -22.84 -1.97
N ILE A 133 20.88 -22.64 -1.95
CA ILE A 133 20.01 -22.57 -3.14
C ILE A 133 20.15 -21.21 -3.86
N ALA A 134 21.03 -20.32 -3.41
CA ALA A 134 21.23 -18.99 -3.98
C ALA A 134 21.71 -18.98 -5.46
N TYR A 135 22.15 -20.12 -6.02
CA TYR A 135 22.59 -20.22 -7.42
C TYR A 135 21.94 -21.37 -8.21
N LYS A 136 20.66 -21.68 -7.97
CA LYS A 136 19.86 -22.37 -9.00
C LYS A 136 19.09 -21.31 -9.78
N ARG A 137 19.69 -20.84 -10.88
CA ARG A 137 18.96 -20.28 -12.02
C ARG A 137 18.28 -21.41 -12.78
#